data_AF-A0A202DGG8-F1
#
_entry.id   AF-A0A202DGG8-F1
#
_cell.length_a   1.000
_cell.length_b   1.000
_cell.length_c   1.000
_cell.angle_alpha   90.00
_cell.angle_beta   90.00
_cell.angle_gamma   90.00
#
_symmetry.space_group_name_H-M   'P 1'
#
loop_
_entity.id
_entity.type
_entity.pdbx_description
1 polymer ?
#
loop_
_entity_poly.entity_id
_entity_poly.type
_entity_poly.pdbx_seq_one_letter_code
_entity_poly.pdbx_strand_id
1 'polypeptide(L)' 'MGLKEFIQESKRVLRVTKKPTKEEYKTIVKVSGLGILAIGFIGFLITFVKQVVLG' A
#
# COMPACT_ATOMS: atom_id res chain seq x y z
N MET A 1 22.53 -26.68 1.99
CA MET A 1 21.64 -25.51 2.15
C MET A 1 22.48 -24.24 2.16
N GLY A 2 23.23 -24.02 1.07
CA GLY A 2 24.07 -22.83 0.93
C GLY A 2 23.25 -21.64 0.45
N LEU A 3 23.71 -20.42 0.74
CA LEU A 3 23.12 -19.16 0.23
C LEU A 3 22.87 -19.18 -1.28
N LYS A 4 23.71 -19.90 -2.05
CA LYS A 4 23.57 -20.05 -3.50
C LYS A 4 22.24 -20.69 -3.91
N GLU A 5 21.79 -21.71 -3.18
CA GLU A 5 20.52 -22.42 -3.45
C GLU A 5 19.32 -21.52 -3.14
N PHE A 6 19.35 -20.80 -2.00
CA PHE A 6 18.30 -19.83 -1.64
C PHE A 6 18.14 -18.69 -2.66
N ILE A 7 19.25 -18.16 -3.17
CA ILE A 7 19.21 -17.11 -4.21
C ILE A 7 18.63 -17.67 -5.51
N GLN A 8 18.96 -18.91 -5.87
CA GLN A 8 18.48 -19.54 -7.09
C GLN A 8 16.97 -19.83 -7.03
N GLU A 9 16.48 -20.33 -5.90
CA GLU A 9 15.06 -20.57 -5.65
C GLU A 9 14.27 -19.24 -5.59
N SER A 10 14.81 -18.23 -4.91
CA SER A 10 14.20 -16.88 -4.86
C SER A 10 14.06 -16.27 -6.26
N LYS A 11 15.07 -16.47 -7.12
CA LYS A 11 15.03 -16.01 -8.53
C LYS A 11 13.94 -16.72 -9.33
N ARG A 12 13.67 -18.01 -9.05
CA ARG A 12 12.57 -18.76 -9.68
C ARG A 12 11.22 -18.20 -9.26
N VAL A 13 11.03 -17.90 -7.97
CA VAL A 13 9.80 -17.29 -7.44
C VAL A 13 9.55 -15.91 -8.06
N LEU A 14 10.57 -15.04 -8.09
CA LEU A 14 10.47 -13.71 -8.69
C LEU A 14 10.15 -13.76 -10.20
N ARG A 15 10.50 -14.85 -10.89
CA ARG A 15 10.16 -15.05 -12.30
C ARG A 15 8.73 -15.54 -12.50
N VAL A 16 8.17 -16.24 -11.51
CA VAL A 16 6.77 -16.72 -11.52
C VAL A 16 5.79 -15.59 -11.15
N THR A 17 6.22 -14.62 -10.33
CA THR A 17 5.39 -13.45 -10.01
C THR A 17 5.13 -12.60 -11.26
N LYS A 18 3.85 -12.48 -11.63
CA LYS A 18 3.40 -11.67 -12.77
C LYS A 18 3.54 -10.19 -12.43
N LYS A 19 4.32 -9.44 -13.21
CA LYS A 19 4.39 -7.99 -13.08
C LYS A 19 2.99 -7.40 -13.33
N PRO A 20 2.44 -6.60 -12.40
CA PRO A 20 1.09 -6.07 -12.55
C PRO A 20 0.99 -5.18 -13.79
N THR A 21 -0.15 -5.26 -14.46
CA THR A 21 -0.41 -4.44 -15.65
C THR A 21 -0.63 -3.00 -15.20
N LYS A 22 -0.25 -2.01 -16.04
CA LYS A 22 -0.41 -0.57 -15.70
C LYS A 22 -1.86 -0.20 -15.34
N GLU A 23 -2.84 -0.92 -15.89
CA GLU A 23 -4.26 -0.73 -15.61
C GLU A 23 -4.65 -1.22 -14.21
N GLU A 24 -4.27 -2.46 -13.85
CA GLU A 24 -4.49 -3.02 -12.51
C GLU A 24 -3.83 -2.15 -11.43
N TYR A 25 -2.61 -1.70 -11.68
CA TYR A 25 -1.91 -0.79 -10.78
C TYR A 25 -2.68 0.52 -10.57
N LYS A 26 -3.16 1.15 -11.65
CA LYS A 26 -3.96 2.39 -11.54
C LYS A 26 -5.25 2.17 -10.77
N THR A 27 -5.93 1.04 -10.96
CA THR A 27 -7.16 0.71 -10.24
C THR A 27 -6.89 0.55 -8.75
N ILE A 28 -5.87 -0.23 -8.37
CA ILE A 28 -5.49 -0.43 -6.97
C ILE A 28 -5.10 0.90 -6.32
N VAL A 29 -4.24 1.69 -6.96
CA VAL A 29 -3.81 2.99 -6.42
C VAL A 29 -4.98 3.95 -6.23
N LYS A 30 -5.93 4.00 -7.17
CA LYS A 30 -7.12 4.85 -7.02
C LYS A 30 -8.00 4.43 -5.84
N VAL A 31 -8.27 3.12 -5.71
CA VAL A 31 -9.12 2.59 -4.63
C VAL A 31 -8.44 2.75 -3.27
N SER A 32 -7.16 2.39 -3.17
CA SER A 32 -6.39 2.59 -1.93
C SER A 32 -6.21 4.06 -1.59
N GLY A 33 -5.96 4.92 -2.58
CA GLY A 33 -5.84 6.36 -2.39
C GLY A 33 -7.13 6.99 -1.85
N LEU A 34 -8.29 6.58 -2.39
CA LEU A 34 -9.60 6.98 -1.87
C LEU A 34 -9.82 6.53 -0.42
N GLY A 35 -9.44 5.30 -0.08
CA GLY A 35 -9.54 4.79 1.30
C GLY A 35 -8.67 5.58 2.28
N ILE A 36 -7.41 5.85 1.92
CA ILE A 36 -6.48 6.64 2.75
C ILE A 36 -7.02 8.06 2.95
N LEU A 37 -7.51 8.71 1.88
CA LEU A 37 -8.12 10.04 1.97
C LEU A 37 -9.34 10.04 2.89
N ALA A 38 -10.24 9.07 2.76
CA ALA A 38 -11.44 9.00 3.58
C ALA A 38 -11.11 8.82 5.07
N ILE A 39 -10.24 7.85 5.39
CA ILE A 39 -9.85 7.57 6.78
C ILE A 39 -9.04 8.74 7.35
N GLY A 40 -8.11 9.30 6.57
CA GLY A 40 -7.32 10.46 6.96
C GLY A 40 -8.18 11.71 7.20
N PHE A 41 -9.21 11.92 6.39
CA PHE A 41 -10.13 13.04 6.56
C PHE A 41 -10.99 12.89 7.82
N ILE A 42 -11.46 11.67 8.12
CA ILE A 42 -12.20 11.40 9.37
C ILE A 42 -11.31 11.65 10.59
N GLY A 43 -10.07 11.13 10.59
CA GLY A 43 -9.11 11.39 11.65
C GLY A 43 -8.77 12.86 11.80
N PHE A 44 -8.57 13.56 10.67
CA PHE A 44 -8.34 15.00 10.63
C PHE A 44 -9.49 15.78 11.23
N LEU A 45 -10.74 15.47 10.89
CA LEU A 45 -11.92 16.14 11.45
C LEU A 45 -11.99 15.98 12.97
N ILE A 46 -11.70 14.78 13.50
CA ILE A 46 -11.70 14.54 14.96
C ILE A 46 -10.64 15.40 15.65
N THR A 47 -9.42 15.42 15.12
CA THR A 47 -8.33 16.24 15.69
C THR A 47 -8.60 17.73 15.53
N PHE A 48 -9.14 18.15 14.39
CA PHE A 48 -9.49 19.54 14.11
C PHE A 48 -10.55 20.06 15.09
N VAL A 49 -11.64 19.30 15.28
CA VAL A 49 -12.68 19.66 16.25
C VAL A 49 -12.12 19.69 17.67
N LYS A 50 -11.30 18.70 18.05
CA LYS A 50 -10.64 18.69 19.36
C LYS A 50 -9.77 19.94 19.55
N GLN A 51 -9.01 20.35 18.54
CA GLN A 51 -8.12 21.50 18.64
C GLN A 51 -8.85 22.84 18.69
N VAL A 52 -9.98 22.97 17.97
CA VAL A 52 -10.79 24.21 17.97
C VAL A 52 -11.62 24.35 19.25
N VAL A 53 -12.11 23.25 19.83
CA VAL A 53 -12.97 23.29 21.03
C VAL A 53 -12.16 23.33 22.33
N LEU A 54 -11.00 22.66 22.36
CA LEU A 54 -10.16 22.56 23.56
C LEU A 54 -9.04 23.62 23.61
N GLY A 55 -8.90 24.40 22.53
CA GLY A 55 -7.93 25.49 22.39
C GLY A 55 -8.54 26.87 22.60
#